data_AF-A0A940U8C8-F1
#
_entry.id   AF-A0A940U8C8-F1
#
_cell.length_a   1.000
_cell.length_b   1.000
_cell.length_c   1.000
_cell.angle_alpha   90.00
_cell.angle_beta   90.00
_cell.angle_gamma   90.00
#
_symmetry.space_group_name_H-M   'P 1'
#
loop_
_entity.id
_entity.type
_entity.pdbx_description
1 polymer ?
#
loop_
_entity_poly.entity_id
_entity_poly.type
_entity_poly.pdbx_seq_one_letter_code
_entity_poly.pdbx_strand_id
1 'polypeptide(L)'
;AAEAAIALGAKIVWFPTLSAKHHLDQMGGPAFGSSMQQKTKKRMVEKPITILDEKGKLKSEVYDVLDVIAAHDVMLGTGHLCFAEVLPLIKAAKEKGIKRLYQNHPEFIINETIEEQVELAKMGVYIEHLAIFMYPMWPTKAGIDGVVQMIKAVGPERTVLATDLGQVHNPPPHEGLRMYLQVFMEKGIPKEHLRIMVKDNPYYLLNLS
;
A
#
# COMPACT_ATOMS: atom_id res chain seq x y z
N ALA A 1 -16.84 -6.80 -9.53
CA ALA A 1 -15.99 -7.41 -8.49
C ALA A 1 -15.86 -6.52 -7.27
N ALA A 2 -15.40 -5.27 -7.40
CA ALA A 2 -15.30 -4.31 -6.30
C ALA A 2 -16.63 -4.12 -5.55
N GLU A 3 -17.71 -3.79 -6.28
CA GLU A 3 -19.05 -3.63 -5.69
C GLU A 3 -19.53 -4.87 -4.94
N ALA A 4 -19.36 -6.07 -5.53
CA ALA A 4 -19.70 -7.32 -4.86
C ALA A 4 -18.88 -7.57 -3.58
N ALA A 5 -17.59 -7.24 -3.57
CA ALA A 5 -16.75 -7.35 -2.38
C ALA A 5 -17.18 -6.36 -1.29
N ILE A 6 -17.53 -5.12 -1.68
CA ILE A 6 -18.05 -4.11 -0.76
C ILE A 6 -19.38 -4.55 -0.14
N ALA A 7 -20.28 -5.15 -0.94
CA ALA A 7 -21.53 -5.74 -0.45
C ALA A 7 -21.30 -6.87 0.57
N LEU A 8 -20.14 -7.53 0.51
CA LEU A 8 -19.70 -8.55 1.48
C LEU A 8 -18.90 -7.96 2.68
N GLY A 9 -18.81 -6.62 2.79
CA GLY A 9 -18.19 -5.92 3.91
C GLY A 9 -16.75 -5.48 3.68
N ALA A 10 -16.22 -5.55 2.45
CA ALA A 10 -14.88 -5.02 2.17
C ALA A 10 -14.78 -3.52 2.48
N LYS A 11 -13.72 -3.13 3.20
CA LYS A 11 -13.42 -1.74 3.58
C LYS A 11 -12.31 -1.10 2.77
N ILE A 12 -11.70 -1.85 1.86
CA ILE A 12 -10.69 -1.39 0.93
C ILE A 12 -10.87 -2.05 -0.44
N VAL A 13 -10.65 -1.28 -1.50
CA VAL A 13 -10.48 -1.75 -2.87
C VAL A 13 -9.05 -1.44 -3.29
N TRP A 14 -8.28 -2.49 -3.59
CA TRP A 14 -6.94 -2.34 -4.14
C TRP A 14 -6.97 -2.29 -5.66
N PHE A 15 -6.21 -1.35 -6.20
CA PHE A 15 -5.71 -1.41 -7.57
C PHE A 15 -4.66 -2.53 -7.70
N PRO A 16 -4.25 -2.89 -8.94
CA PRO A 16 -3.41 -4.07 -9.18
C PRO A 16 -2.17 -4.15 -8.29
N THR A 17 -1.91 -5.35 -7.75
CA THR A 17 -0.71 -5.66 -6.95
C THR A 17 0.20 -6.61 -7.74
N LEU A 18 0.00 -7.92 -7.66
CA LEU A 18 0.83 -8.92 -8.35
C LEU A 18 0.68 -8.86 -9.88
N SER A 19 -0.50 -8.45 -10.35
CA SER A 19 -0.81 -8.27 -11.77
C SER A 19 -0.41 -6.90 -12.31
N ALA A 20 0.03 -5.96 -11.46
CA ALA A 20 0.47 -4.65 -11.91
C ALA A 20 1.65 -4.79 -12.88
N LYS A 21 1.64 -4.03 -13.97
CA LYS A 21 2.75 -4.04 -14.93
C LYS A 21 4.06 -3.70 -14.23
N HIS A 22 4.07 -2.67 -13.39
CA HIS A 22 5.25 -2.26 -12.63
C HIS A 22 5.78 -3.39 -11.73
N HIS A 23 4.91 -4.09 -11.00
CA HIS A 23 5.32 -5.26 -10.23
C HIS A 23 6.02 -6.32 -11.09
N LEU A 24 5.43 -6.67 -12.23
CA LEU A 24 5.99 -7.68 -13.13
C LEU A 24 7.31 -7.23 -13.75
N ASP A 25 7.46 -5.94 -14.06
CA ASP A 25 8.71 -5.37 -14.57
C ASP A 25 9.83 -5.43 -13.51
N GLN A 26 9.50 -5.22 -12.23
CA GLN A 26 10.47 -5.28 -11.12
C GLN A 26 10.84 -6.71 -10.71
N MET A 27 9.88 -7.63 -10.73
CA MET A 27 10.02 -8.98 -10.17
C MET A 27 10.24 -10.08 -11.22
N GLY A 28 10.03 -9.79 -12.51
CA GLY A 28 10.08 -10.78 -13.59
C GLY A 28 8.91 -11.78 -13.60
N GLY A 29 7.92 -11.59 -12.74
CA GLY A 29 6.73 -12.43 -12.61
C GLY A 29 5.93 -12.15 -11.34
N PRO A 30 4.71 -12.71 -11.19
CA PRO A 30 3.78 -12.35 -10.10
C PRO A 30 4.09 -13.04 -8.77
N ALA A 31 5.13 -13.89 -8.70
CA ALA A 31 5.39 -14.74 -7.54
C ALA A 31 6.64 -14.29 -6.79
N PHE A 32 6.54 -14.22 -5.47
CA PHE A 32 7.66 -13.98 -4.59
C PHE A 32 8.38 -15.29 -4.25
N GLY A 33 9.33 -15.66 -5.10
CA GLY A 33 10.15 -16.85 -4.89
C GLY A 33 9.36 -18.17 -4.84
N SER A 34 10.02 -19.23 -4.36
CA SER A 34 9.42 -20.57 -4.22
C SER A 34 8.45 -20.69 -3.03
N SER A 35 8.50 -19.76 -2.06
CA SER A 35 7.72 -19.80 -0.82
C SER A 35 6.30 -19.27 -0.97
N MET A 36 6.02 -18.44 -1.98
CA MET A 36 4.69 -17.92 -2.33
C MET A 36 4.09 -18.61 -3.56
N GLN A 37 4.49 -19.86 -3.84
CA GLN A 37 3.82 -20.66 -4.87
C GLN A 37 2.36 -20.86 -4.47
N GLN A 38 1.45 -20.19 -5.19
CA GLN A 38 0.03 -20.45 -5.07
C GLN A 38 -0.20 -21.96 -5.27
N LYS A 39 -0.90 -22.60 -4.33
CA LYS A 39 -1.22 -24.05 -4.37
C LYS A 39 -2.16 -24.43 -5.54
N THR A 40 -2.52 -23.48 -6.39
CA THR A 40 -3.42 -23.68 -7.52
C THR A 40 -2.69 -24.34 -8.69
N LYS A 41 -3.19 -25.50 -9.12
CA LYS A 41 -2.64 -26.28 -10.25
C LYS A 41 -2.69 -25.54 -11.60
N LYS A 42 -3.46 -24.46 -11.73
CA LYS A 42 -3.59 -23.65 -12.93
C LYS A 42 -3.11 -22.23 -12.63
N ARG A 43 -1.91 -21.89 -13.12
CA ARG A 43 -1.38 -20.53 -13.05
C ARG A 43 -2.09 -19.72 -14.14
N MET A 44 -2.92 -18.76 -13.75
CA MET A 44 -3.41 -17.78 -14.72
C MET A 44 -2.18 -17.01 -15.21
N VAL A 45 -1.94 -16.99 -16.52
CA VAL A 45 -0.96 -16.07 -17.09
C VAL A 45 -1.56 -14.67 -16.93
N GLU A 46 -1.16 -13.97 -15.87
CA GLU A 46 -1.62 -12.61 -15.64
C GLU A 46 -1.02 -11.74 -16.74
N LYS A 47 -1.89 -11.19 -17.61
CA LYS A 47 -1.49 -10.12 -18.51
C LYS A 47 -1.15 -8.91 -17.64
N PRO A 48 0.01 -8.26 -17.86
CA PRO A 48 0.36 -7.06 -17.12
C PRO A 48 -0.74 -6.01 -17.18
N ILE A 49 -1.20 -5.56 -16.01
CA ILE A 49 -2.25 -4.55 -15.89
C ILE A 49 -1.60 -3.20 -15.62
N THR A 50 -1.83 -2.26 -16.53
CA THR A 50 -1.64 -0.82 -16.30
C THR A 50 -2.99 -0.14 -16.29
N ILE A 51 -3.12 0.91 -15.47
CA ILE A 51 -4.33 1.74 -15.40
C ILE A 51 -4.34 2.86 -16.45
N LEU A 52 -3.26 3.00 -17.22
CA LEU A 52 -3.12 4.02 -18.26
C LEU A 52 -3.36 3.44 -19.66
N ASP A 53 -4.02 4.24 -20.50
CA ASP A 53 -4.16 3.98 -21.93
C ASP A 53 -2.86 4.28 -22.69
N GLU A 54 -2.86 4.05 -24.00
CA GLU A 54 -1.70 4.29 -24.88
C GLU A 54 -1.27 5.77 -24.94
N LYS A 55 -2.11 6.70 -24.46
CA LYS A 55 -1.83 8.14 -24.40
C LYS A 55 -1.43 8.59 -22.99
N GLY A 56 -1.27 7.67 -22.05
CA GLY A 56 -0.91 7.98 -20.66
C GLY A 56 -2.06 8.55 -19.83
N LYS A 57 -3.32 8.36 -20.24
CA LYS A 57 -4.50 8.78 -19.47
C LYS A 57 -5.12 7.59 -18.74
N LEU A 58 -5.79 7.85 -17.61
CA LEU A 58 -6.56 6.81 -16.93
C LEU A 58 -7.60 6.20 -17.88
N LYS A 59 -7.65 4.86 -17.93
CA LYS A 59 -8.68 4.14 -18.68
C LYS A 59 -10.07 4.35 -18.09
N SER A 60 -11.12 4.17 -18.89
CA SER A 60 -12.51 4.35 -18.45
C SER A 60 -12.87 3.46 -17.26
N GLU A 61 -12.39 2.21 -17.24
CA GLU A 61 -12.69 1.25 -16.18
C GLU A 61 -12.11 1.66 -14.83
N VAL A 62 -11.09 2.53 -14.82
CA VAL A 62 -10.57 3.13 -13.58
C VAL A 62 -11.62 4.03 -12.97
N TYR A 63 -12.28 4.88 -13.77
CA TYR A 63 -13.32 5.77 -13.28
C TYR A 63 -14.54 5.01 -12.77
N ASP A 64 -14.92 3.91 -13.41
CA ASP A 64 -15.99 3.03 -12.92
C ASP A 64 -15.67 2.49 -11.52
N VAL A 65 -14.41 2.08 -11.27
CA VAL A 65 -13.96 1.63 -9.95
C VAL A 65 -13.96 2.79 -8.94
N LEU A 66 -13.49 3.98 -9.34
CA LEU A 66 -13.52 5.17 -8.48
C LEU A 66 -14.95 5.56 -8.10
N ASP A 67 -15.90 5.47 -9.03
CA ASP A 67 -17.32 5.74 -8.77
C ASP A 67 -17.90 4.76 -7.75
N VAL A 68 -17.57 3.48 -7.86
CA VAL A 68 -17.97 2.47 -6.86
C VAL A 68 -17.36 2.77 -5.49
N ILE A 69 -16.08 3.12 -5.43
CA ILE A 69 -15.40 3.45 -4.16
C ILE A 69 -16.04 4.70 -3.52
N ALA A 70 -16.26 5.75 -4.31
CA ALA A 70 -16.83 7.01 -3.86
C ALA A 70 -18.27 6.83 -3.34
N ALA A 71 -19.10 6.06 -4.06
CA ALA A 71 -20.49 5.80 -3.69
C ALA A 71 -20.63 5.07 -2.34
N HIS A 72 -19.62 4.30 -1.93
CA HIS A 72 -19.66 3.47 -0.72
C HIS A 72 -18.75 3.97 0.42
N ASP A 73 -18.04 5.09 0.23
CA ASP A 73 -17.08 5.66 1.20
C ASP A 73 -16.01 4.65 1.66
N VAL A 74 -15.50 3.85 0.73
CA VAL A 74 -14.51 2.78 0.95
C VAL A 74 -13.09 3.31 0.71
N MET A 75 -12.08 2.70 1.34
CA MET A 75 -10.67 3.07 1.11
C MET A 75 -10.19 2.61 -0.27
N LEU A 76 -9.42 3.48 -0.94
CA LEU A 76 -8.67 3.15 -2.15
C LEU A 76 -7.23 2.81 -1.77
N GLY A 77 -6.79 1.60 -2.11
CA GLY A 77 -5.38 1.18 -2.06
C GLY A 77 -4.75 1.19 -3.46
N THR A 78 -3.56 1.77 -3.60
CA THR A 78 -2.91 1.91 -4.91
C THR A 78 -2.25 0.63 -5.42
N GLY A 79 -1.98 -0.34 -4.54
CA GLY A 79 -1.32 -1.58 -4.91
C GLY A 79 0.12 -1.34 -5.34
N HIS A 80 0.58 -2.02 -6.39
CA HIS A 80 1.97 -1.92 -6.87
C HIS A 80 2.10 -1.06 -8.13
N LEU A 81 1.22 -0.08 -8.29
CA LEU A 81 1.35 0.92 -9.35
C LEU A 81 2.62 1.76 -9.15
N CYS A 82 3.24 2.21 -10.24
CA CYS A 82 4.36 3.17 -10.13
C CYS A 82 3.84 4.59 -9.90
N PHE A 83 4.70 5.51 -9.46
CA PHE A 83 4.31 6.89 -9.18
C PHE A 83 3.60 7.59 -10.36
N ALA A 84 4.04 7.31 -11.60
CA ALA A 84 3.42 7.85 -12.81
C ALA A 84 1.96 7.40 -13.04
N GLU A 85 1.56 6.26 -12.47
CA GLU A 85 0.19 5.76 -12.45
C GLU A 85 -0.56 6.26 -11.19
N VAL A 86 0.11 6.24 -10.03
CA VAL A 86 -0.47 6.66 -8.74
C VAL A 86 -0.90 8.13 -8.78
N LEU A 87 -0.06 9.04 -9.26
CA LEU A 87 -0.36 10.47 -9.23
C LEU A 87 -1.67 10.84 -9.96
N PRO A 88 -1.91 10.45 -11.23
CA PRO A 88 -3.18 10.72 -11.89
C PRO A 88 -4.35 9.99 -11.23
N LEU A 89 -4.16 8.76 -10.71
CA LEU A 89 -5.18 8.03 -9.98
C LEU A 89 -5.66 8.80 -8.74
N ILE A 90 -4.72 9.29 -7.92
CA ILE A 90 -5.02 10.07 -6.71
C ILE A 90 -5.72 11.39 -7.06
N LYS A 91 -5.31 12.07 -8.15
CA LYS A 91 -5.99 13.28 -8.63
C LYS A 91 -7.46 13.00 -8.98
N ALA A 92 -7.71 11.98 -9.80
CA ALA A 92 -9.06 11.59 -10.19
C ALA A 92 -9.91 11.12 -8.99
N ALA A 93 -9.31 10.36 -8.06
CA ALA A 93 -9.99 9.90 -6.86
C ALA A 93 -10.47 11.08 -5.98
N LYS A 94 -9.62 12.10 -5.82
CA LYS A 94 -9.99 13.33 -5.09
C LYS A 94 -11.08 14.12 -5.79
N GLU A 95 -11.05 14.23 -7.12
CA GLU A 95 -12.10 14.89 -7.90
C GLU A 95 -13.46 14.19 -7.72
N LYS A 96 -13.46 12.87 -7.58
CA LYS A 96 -14.64 12.06 -7.24
C LYS A 96 -15.06 12.14 -5.76
N GLY A 97 -14.31 12.87 -4.92
CA GLY A 97 -14.60 13.04 -3.51
C GLY A 97 -14.16 11.89 -2.60
N ILE A 98 -13.29 10.98 -3.07
CA ILE A 98 -12.75 9.89 -2.26
C ILE A 98 -11.80 10.47 -1.19
N LYS A 99 -12.07 10.14 0.07
CA LYS A 99 -11.37 10.73 1.24
C LYS A 99 -10.33 9.82 1.88
N ARG A 100 -10.38 8.51 1.60
CA ARG A 100 -9.53 7.49 2.22
C ARG A 100 -8.63 6.89 1.15
N LEU A 101 -7.42 7.43 1.08
CA LEU A 101 -6.43 7.14 0.05
C LEU A 101 -5.21 6.52 0.71
N TYR A 102 -4.77 5.37 0.20
CA TYR A 102 -3.76 4.54 0.81
C TYR A 102 -2.70 4.14 -0.21
N GLN A 103 -1.46 4.55 0.05
CA GLN A 103 -0.29 4.20 -0.73
C GLN A 103 0.41 3.02 -0.07
N ASN A 104 0.48 1.90 -0.79
CA ASN A 104 1.16 0.71 -0.30
C ASN A 104 2.68 0.95 -0.25
N HIS A 105 3.34 0.35 0.75
CA HIS A 105 4.79 0.28 0.98
C HIS A 105 5.73 0.84 -0.12
N PRO A 106 6.05 2.14 -0.12
CA PRO A 106 6.86 2.77 -1.16
C PRO A 106 8.29 2.23 -1.24
N GLU A 107 8.82 1.67 -0.15
CA GLU A 107 10.18 1.13 -0.03
C GLU A 107 10.39 -0.22 -0.74
N PHE A 108 9.34 -0.85 -1.27
CA PHE A 108 9.40 -2.16 -1.89
C PHE A 108 8.55 -2.25 -3.16
N ILE A 109 9.18 -2.67 -4.27
CA ILE A 109 8.62 -2.74 -5.65
C ILE A 109 8.28 -1.36 -6.23
N ILE A 110 7.48 -0.57 -5.53
CA ILE A 110 7.04 0.75 -5.98
C ILE A 110 8.26 1.66 -6.14
N ASN A 111 9.17 1.66 -5.16
CA ASN A 111 10.42 2.41 -5.15
C ASN A 111 10.21 3.94 -5.29
N GLU A 112 9.21 4.48 -4.60
CA GLU A 112 8.92 5.91 -4.56
C GLU A 112 9.98 6.69 -3.77
N THR A 113 10.34 7.88 -4.27
CA THR A 113 11.23 8.78 -3.53
C THR A 113 10.52 9.41 -2.33
N ILE A 114 11.28 9.98 -1.40
CA ILE A 114 10.71 10.70 -0.26
C ILE A 114 9.90 11.91 -0.75
N GLU A 115 10.35 12.59 -1.80
CA GLU A 115 9.65 13.74 -2.39
C GLU A 115 8.28 13.32 -2.96
N GLU A 116 8.23 12.18 -3.66
CA GLU A 116 6.99 11.61 -4.19
C GLU A 116 6.02 11.24 -3.05
N GLN A 117 6.51 10.60 -1.99
CA GLN A 117 5.71 10.28 -0.80
C GLN A 117 5.15 11.53 -0.13
N VAL A 118 5.97 12.58 0.00
CA VAL A 118 5.55 13.88 0.55
C VAL A 118 4.51 14.56 -0.34
N GLU A 119 4.64 14.45 -1.66
CA GLU A 119 3.63 14.95 -2.61
C GLU A 119 2.28 14.26 -2.40
N LEU A 120 2.27 12.93 -2.32
CA LEU A 120 1.05 12.15 -2.05
C LEU A 120 0.46 12.48 -0.67
N ALA A 121 1.30 12.60 0.36
CA ALA A 121 0.86 12.94 1.71
C ALA A 121 0.19 14.32 1.78
N LYS A 122 0.72 15.32 1.06
CA LYS A 122 0.09 16.66 0.92
C LYS A 122 -1.27 16.58 0.22
N MET A 123 -1.48 15.59 -0.64
CA MET A 123 -2.77 15.31 -1.25
C MET A 123 -3.72 14.53 -0.32
N GLY A 124 -3.31 14.21 0.91
CA GLY A 124 -4.11 13.49 1.91
C GLY A 124 -4.02 11.98 1.82
N VAL A 125 -3.05 11.44 1.08
CA VAL A 125 -2.77 10.01 1.03
C VAL A 125 -2.04 9.58 2.30
N TYR A 126 -2.38 8.40 2.81
CA TYR A 126 -1.65 7.76 3.90
C TYR A 126 -0.62 6.78 3.33
N ILE A 127 0.62 6.89 3.77
CA ILE A 127 1.76 6.11 3.29
C ILE A 127 1.99 4.92 4.24
N GLU A 128 1.94 3.70 3.72
CA GLU A 128 2.18 2.46 4.48
C GLU A 128 3.68 2.15 4.62
N HIS A 129 4.11 1.66 5.78
CA HIS A 129 5.39 0.98 5.94
C HIS A 129 5.21 -0.35 6.69
N LEU A 130 5.95 -1.37 6.25
CA LEU A 130 5.70 -2.75 6.68
C LEU A 130 6.83 -3.35 7.52
N ALA A 131 6.44 -4.07 8.58
CA ALA A 131 7.37 -4.80 9.45
C ALA A 131 8.14 -5.91 8.70
N ILE A 132 7.56 -6.51 7.65
CA ILE A 132 8.21 -7.60 6.91
C ILE A 132 9.61 -7.23 6.39
N PHE A 133 9.84 -5.96 6.08
CA PHE A 133 11.12 -5.47 5.54
C PHE A 133 12.24 -5.35 6.57
N MET A 134 11.95 -5.56 7.86
CA MET A 134 13.00 -5.73 8.87
C MET A 134 13.64 -7.11 8.84
N TYR A 135 13.02 -8.10 8.19
CA TYR A 135 13.51 -9.47 8.20
C TYR A 135 14.43 -9.74 7.00
N PRO A 136 15.53 -10.49 7.17
CA PRO A 136 16.57 -10.68 6.14
C PRO A 136 16.09 -11.25 4.79
N MET A 137 14.92 -11.89 4.76
CA MET A 137 14.35 -12.48 3.55
C MET A 137 13.69 -11.45 2.63
N TRP A 138 13.37 -10.27 3.15
CA TRP A 138 12.67 -9.22 2.43
C TRP A 138 13.44 -7.88 2.50
N PRO A 139 14.73 -7.85 2.15
CA PRO A 139 15.52 -6.64 2.31
C PRO A 139 15.05 -5.56 1.33
N THR A 140 14.87 -4.35 1.84
CA THR A 140 14.67 -3.15 1.02
C THR A 140 15.96 -2.34 0.98
N LYS A 141 16.14 -1.55 -0.09
CA LYS A 141 17.29 -0.64 -0.20
C LYS A 141 17.27 0.43 0.89
N ALA A 142 16.07 0.87 1.29
CA ALA A 142 15.89 1.85 2.35
C ALA A 142 16.31 1.30 3.71
N GLY A 143 16.00 0.03 3.99
CA GLY A 143 16.13 -0.55 5.32
C GLY A 143 15.34 0.25 6.37
N ILE A 144 15.53 -0.10 7.65
CA ILE A 144 14.77 0.55 8.73
C ILE A 144 15.11 2.04 8.87
N ASP A 145 16.36 2.44 8.63
CA ASP A 145 16.79 3.83 8.72
C ASP A 145 16.20 4.69 7.61
N GLY A 146 16.09 4.16 6.39
CA GLY A 146 15.38 4.84 5.30
C GLY A 146 13.89 4.99 5.60
N VAL A 147 13.24 3.97 6.18
CA VAL A 147 11.84 4.09 6.63
C VAL A 147 11.70 5.17 7.71
N VAL A 148 12.63 5.26 8.67
CA VAL A 148 12.62 6.36 9.67
C VAL A 148 12.73 7.73 9.00
N GLN A 149 13.53 7.87 7.92
CA GLN A 149 13.62 9.12 7.16
C GLN A 149 12.30 9.44 6.44
N MET A 150 11.66 8.44 5.82
CA MET A 150 10.35 8.58 5.18
C MET A 150 9.29 9.05 6.18
N ILE A 151 9.18 8.40 7.35
CA ILE A 151 8.26 8.77 8.42
C ILE A 151 8.49 10.21 8.89
N LYS A 152 9.76 10.62 9.04
CA LYS A 152 10.09 12.00 9.46
C LYS A 152 9.71 13.04 8.41
N ALA A 153 9.82 12.71 7.13
CA ALA A 153 9.48 13.61 6.04
C ALA A 153 7.96 13.72 5.81
N VAL A 154 7.25 12.59 5.86
CA VAL A 154 5.78 12.51 5.65
C VAL A 154 5.01 12.97 6.89
N GLY A 155 5.50 12.61 8.08
CA GLY A 155 4.85 12.85 9.36
C GLY A 155 3.88 11.74 9.79
N PRO A 156 3.64 11.60 11.11
CA PRO A 156 2.83 10.52 11.65
C PRO A 156 1.36 10.57 11.22
N GLU A 157 0.80 11.77 11.00
CA GLU A 157 -0.61 11.98 10.60
C GLU A 157 -0.95 11.46 9.20
N ARG A 158 0.06 11.14 8.39
CA ARG A 158 -0.08 10.60 7.03
C ARG A 158 0.67 9.29 6.85
N THR A 159 1.02 8.61 7.93
CA THR A 159 1.74 7.34 7.90
C THR A 159 0.92 6.22 8.53
N VAL A 160 1.00 5.02 7.98
CA VAL A 160 0.43 3.80 8.56
C VAL A 160 1.54 2.77 8.73
N LEU A 161 1.60 2.13 9.91
CA LEU A 161 2.46 0.97 10.13
C LEU A 161 1.62 -0.30 10.11
N ALA A 162 1.98 -1.23 9.25
CA ALA A 162 1.38 -2.56 9.19
C ALA A 162 2.49 -3.63 9.13
N THR A 163 2.13 -4.90 9.01
CA THR A 163 3.11 -5.98 9.14
C THR A 163 3.43 -6.70 7.85
N ASP A 164 2.42 -6.99 7.03
CA ASP A 164 2.50 -7.95 5.91
C ASP A 164 3.09 -9.32 6.31
N LEU A 165 2.87 -9.71 7.57
CA LEU A 165 3.24 -11.01 8.14
C LEU A 165 2.05 -11.98 8.10
N GLY A 166 2.29 -13.23 8.48
CA GLY A 166 1.30 -14.31 8.44
C GLY A 166 1.72 -15.49 7.57
N GLN A 167 2.84 -15.36 6.86
CA GLN A 167 3.54 -16.47 6.22
C GLN A 167 4.15 -17.38 7.30
N VAL A 168 4.13 -18.70 7.07
CA VAL A 168 4.54 -19.73 8.05
C VAL A 168 5.96 -19.54 8.59
N HIS A 169 6.86 -18.96 7.79
CA HIS A 169 8.27 -18.76 8.15
C HIS A 169 8.54 -17.45 8.92
N ASN A 170 7.56 -16.55 8.98
CA ASN A 170 7.68 -15.25 9.65
C ASN A 170 7.08 -15.33 11.06
N PRO A 171 7.48 -14.43 11.99
CA PRO A 171 6.82 -14.31 13.28
C PRO A 171 5.32 -14.04 13.12
N PRO A 172 4.48 -14.41 14.11
CA PRO A 172 3.07 -14.07 14.07
C PRO A 172 2.89 -12.54 14.04
N PRO A 173 1.88 -12.01 13.33
CA PRO A 173 1.75 -10.57 13.08
C PRO A 173 1.80 -9.69 14.33
N HIS A 174 1.20 -10.13 15.45
CA HIS A 174 1.19 -9.34 16.69
C HIS A 174 2.59 -9.22 17.32
N GLU A 175 3.42 -10.28 17.26
CA GLU A 175 4.80 -10.23 17.73
C GLU A 175 5.67 -9.40 16.80
N GLY A 176 5.50 -9.56 15.49
CA GLY A 176 6.22 -8.74 14.51
C GLY A 176 5.90 -7.25 14.64
N LEU A 177 4.63 -6.89 14.86
CA LEU A 177 4.24 -5.51 15.14
C LEU A 177 4.88 -5.01 16.43
N ARG A 178 4.83 -5.78 17.53
CA ARG A 178 5.47 -5.41 18.80
C ARG A 178 6.97 -5.13 18.62
N MET A 179 7.68 -5.98 17.89
CA MET A 179 9.11 -5.80 17.59
C MET A 179 9.35 -4.56 16.72
N TYR A 180 8.54 -4.35 15.70
CA TYR A 180 8.65 -3.21 14.79
C TYR A 180 8.52 -1.88 15.53
N LEU A 181 7.53 -1.78 16.42
CA LEU A 181 7.31 -0.60 17.25
C LEU A 181 8.47 -0.36 18.23
N GLN A 182 9.05 -1.42 18.81
CA GLN A 182 10.23 -1.26 19.65
C GLN A 182 11.39 -0.65 18.87
N VAL A 183 11.66 -1.14 17.66
CA VAL A 183 12.75 -0.61 16.84
C VAL A 183 12.56 0.86 16.51
N PHE A 184 11.34 1.31 16.21
CA PHE A 184 11.09 2.72 16.01
C PHE A 184 11.25 3.58 17.27
N MET A 185 10.88 3.07 18.45
CA MET A 185 11.14 3.78 19.71
C MET A 185 12.65 3.95 19.94
N GLU A 186 13.46 2.91 19.70
CA GLU A 186 14.93 2.99 19.79
C GLU A 186 15.53 3.96 18.75
N LYS A 187 14.87 4.13 17.59
CA LYS A 187 15.23 5.10 16.56
C LYS A 187 14.69 6.53 16.83
N GLY A 188 14.07 6.75 17.99
CA GLY A 188 13.62 8.06 18.44
C GLY A 188 12.27 8.50 17.88
N ILE A 189 11.43 7.59 17.37
CA ILE A 189 10.04 7.91 17.06
C ILE A 189 9.22 7.89 18.36
N PRO A 190 8.54 8.98 18.72
CA PRO A 190 7.76 9.03 19.95
C PRO A 190 6.59 8.03 19.97
N LYS A 191 6.25 7.53 21.16
CA LYS A 191 5.19 6.51 21.34
C LYS A 191 3.82 7.01 20.89
N GLU A 192 3.53 8.29 21.08
CA GLU A 192 2.33 8.96 20.61
C GLU A 192 2.22 8.97 19.09
N HIS A 193 3.33 9.18 18.38
CA HIS A 193 3.37 9.09 16.91
C HIS A 193 3.12 7.64 16.47
N LEU A 194 3.71 6.66 17.15
CA LEU A 194 3.47 5.24 16.86
C LEU A 194 2.00 4.88 17.03
N ARG A 195 1.34 5.37 18.08
CA ARG A 195 -0.09 5.17 18.30
C ARG A 195 -0.92 5.71 17.13
N ILE A 196 -0.63 6.92 16.66
CA ILE A 196 -1.32 7.52 15.51
C ILE A 196 -1.20 6.60 14.29
N MET A 197 0.02 6.16 13.98
CA MET A 197 0.30 5.38 12.76
C MET A 197 -0.24 3.95 12.79
N VAL A 198 -0.39 3.32 13.97
CA VAL A 198 -0.83 1.90 14.06
C VAL A 198 -2.30 1.75 14.43
N LYS A 199 -2.92 2.82 14.94
CA LYS A 199 -4.29 2.79 15.46
C LYS A 199 -5.14 3.88 14.85
N ASP A 200 -4.83 5.14 15.11
CA ASP A 200 -5.77 6.22 14.84
C ASP A 200 -5.95 6.45 13.32
N ASN A 201 -4.86 6.37 12.55
CA ASN A 201 -4.90 6.44 11.08
C ASN A 201 -5.61 5.23 10.45
N PRO A 202 -5.26 3.96 10.76
CA PRO A 202 -6.01 2.80 10.28
C PRO A 202 -7.50 2.82 10.65
N TYR A 203 -7.84 3.33 11.84
CA TYR A 203 -9.23 3.39 12.31
C TYR A 203 -10.08 4.34 11.45
N TYR A 204 -9.55 5.53 11.13
CA TYR A 204 -10.17 6.45 10.17
C TYR A 204 -10.29 5.83 8.77
N LEU A 205 -9.20 5.22 8.29
CA LEU A 205 -9.11 4.61 6.96
C LEU A 205 -10.04 3.41 6.75
N LEU A 206 -10.29 2.62 7.79
CA LEU A 206 -11.21 1.48 7.73
C LEU A 206 -12.66 1.85 8.02
N ASN A 207 -12.92 3.12 8.33
CA ASN A 207 -14.23 3.62 8.72
C ASN A 207 -14.83 2.78 9.86
N LEU A 208 -14.02 2.54 10.88
CA LEU A 208 -14.43 1.89 12.12
C LEU A 208 -14.80 3.01 13.08
N SER A 209 -16.00 2.93 13.67
CA SER A 209 -16.56 3.89 14.62
C SER A 209 -17.00 3.17 15.88
#